data_AF-A0A821K1X5-F1
#
_entry.id   AF-A0A821K1X5-F1
#
_cell.length_a   1.000
_cell.length_b   1.000
_cell.length_c   1.000
_cell.angle_alpha   90.00
_cell.angle_beta   90.00
_cell.angle_gamma   90.00
#
_symmetry.space_group_name_H-M   'P 1'
#
loop_
_entity.id
_entity.type
_entity.pdbx_description
1 polymer ?
#
loop_
_entity_poly.entity_id
_entity_poly.type
_entity_poly.pdbx_seq_one_letter_code
_entity_poly.pdbx_strand_id
1 'polypeptide(L)'
;KVLANSTVIQSQSNNEIQFLKLVQKIKLDNHPVFEYYGCKMSNDGIYIALELAHCDLYKLWLDMAAKGDFEKKLYFSTMIIMYALRTLIFLEKLNIIYGDIKPQNLVVVQMLD
;
A
#
# COMPACT_ATOMS: atom_id res chain seq x y z
N LYS A 1 3.15 5.98 -9.81
CA LYS A 1 3.77 4.74 -10.35
C LYS A 1 3.78 4.80 -11.87
N VAL A 2 4.92 4.51 -12.50
CA VAL A 2 5.08 4.47 -13.97
C VAL A 2 5.57 3.08 -14.35
N LEU A 3 4.88 2.43 -15.29
CA LEU A 3 5.15 1.05 -15.70
C LEU A 3 5.29 0.97 -17.22
N ALA A 4 6.16 0.06 -17.67
CA ALA A 4 6.31 -0.23 -19.09
C ALA A 4 5.02 -0.81 -19.69
N ASN A 5 4.70 -0.42 -20.92
CA ASN A 5 3.47 -0.83 -21.58
C ASN A 5 3.64 -2.17 -22.33
N SER A 6 3.78 -3.28 -21.60
CA SER A 6 3.78 -4.64 -22.15
C SER A 6 2.47 -5.37 -21.85
N THR A 7 2.12 -6.39 -22.64
CA THR A 7 0.87 -7.16 -22.46
C THR A 7 0.74 -7.80 -21.07
N VAL A 8 1.83 -8.36 -20.54
CA VAL A 8 1.87 -8.96 -19.19
C VAL A 8 1.64 -7.89 -18.12
N ILE A 9 2.33 -6.74 -18.24
CA ILE A 9 2.21 -5.64 -17.29
C ILE A 9 0.83 -4.99 -17.37
N GLN A 10 0.23 -4.89 -18.55
CA GLN A 10 -1.15 -4.40 -18.72
C GLN A 10 -2.15 -5.28 -17.96
N SER A 11 -2.05 -6.61 -18.06
CA SER A 11 -2.95 -7.53 -17.36
C SER A 11 -2.86 -7.34 -15.84
N GLN A 12 -1.64 -7.31 -15.29
CA GLN A 12 -1.44 -7.08 -13.85
C GLN A 12 -1.89 -5.69 -13.40
N SER A 13 -1.55 -4.65 -14.18
CA SER A 13 -1.93 -3.27 -13.89
C SER A 13 -3.45 -3.09 -13.95
N ASN A 14 -4.14 -3.79 -14.84
CA ASN A 14 -5.60 -3.74 -14.91
C ASN A 14 -6.22 -4.29 -13.62
N ASN A 15 -5.74 -5.42 -13.09
CA ASN A 15 -6.23 -5.94 -11.82
C ASN A 15 -6.00 -4.96 -10.66
N GLU A 16 -4.81 -4.37 -10.58
CA GLU A 16 -4.48 -3.33 -9.59
C GLU A 16 -5.38 -2.10 -9.72
N ILE A 17 -5.58 -1.58 -10.93
CA ILE A 17 -6.44 -0.42 -11.20
C ILE A 17 -7.90 -0.73 -10.86
N GLN A 18 -8.40 -1.92 -11.17
CA GLN A 18 -9.79 -2.30 -10.84
C GLN A 18 -9.98 -2.42 -9.33
N PHE A 19 -9.01 -2.97 -8.60
CA PHE A 19 -9.03 -3.00 -7.14
C PHE A 19 -9.08 -1.58 -6.56
N LEU A 20 -8.19 -0.68 -7.00
CA LEU A 20 -8.14 0.70 -6.52
C LEU A 20 -9.44 1.46 -6.81
N LYS A 21 -10.03 1.27 -8.01
CA LYS A 21 -11.34 1.84 -8.35
C LYS A 21 -12.48 1.28 -7.49
N LEU A 22 -12.44 -0.01 -7.16
CA LEU A 22 -13.43 -0.64 -6.28
C LEU A 22 -13.36 0.01 -4.89
N VAL A 23 -12.16 0.12 -4.31
CA VAL A 23 -11.91 0.74 -3.00
C VAL A 23 -12.41 2.20 -2.97
N GLN A 24 -12.09 2.98 -4.02
CA GLN A 24 -12.58 4.35 -4.14
C GLN A 24 -14.11 4.44 -4.25
N LYS A 25 -14.76 3.49 -4.95
CA LYS A 25 -16.21 3.47 -5.16
C LYS A 25 -16.98 3.14 -3.87
N ILE A 26 -16.46 2.23 -3.06
CA ILE A 26 -17.12 1.83 -1.80
C ILE A 26 -17.01 2.90 -0.71
N LYS A 27 -16.20 3.96 -0.91
CA LYS A 27 -16.04 5.11 0.00
C LYS A 27 -15.92 4.67 1.46
N LEU A 28 -15.10 3.65 1.71
CA LEU A 28 -14.87 3.18 3.07
C LEU A 28 -13.90 4.14 3.74
N ASP A 29 -14.43 5.06 4.54
CA ASP A 29 -13.59 5.92 5.38
C ASP A 29 -12.69 5.05 6.28
N ASN A 30 -11.44 5.48 6.47
CA ASN A 30 -10.42 4.76 7.26
C ASN A 30 -10.11 3.32 6.76
N HIS A 31 -9.96 3.12 5.45
CA HIS A 31 -9.45 1.86 4.91
C HIS A 31 -7.91 1.82 4.83
N PRO A 32 -7.28 0.63 4.88
CA PRO A 32 -5.83 0.48 4.92
C PRO A 32 -5.16 0.43 3.53
N VAL A 33 -5.82 0.96 2.51
CA VAL A 33 -5.31 1.09 1.13
C VAL A 33 -4.97 2.56 0.90
N PHE A 34 -3.82 2.85 0.28
CA PHE A 34 -3.45 4.23 -0.06
C PHE A 34 -4.40 4.83 -1.10
N GLU A 35 -4.57 6.15 -1.05
CA GLU A 35 -5.54 6.83 -1.92
C GLU A 35 -5.15 6.73 -3.41
N TYR A 36 -6.17 6.55 -4.25
CA TYR A 36 -6.03 6.45 -5.70
C TYR A 36 -6.63 7.68 -6.39
N TYR A 37 -5.82 8.37 -7.19
CA TYR A 37 -6.21 9.63 -7.86
C TYR A 37 -6.49 9.49 -9.35
N GLY A 38 -6.18 8.34 -9.95
CA GLY A 38 -6.44 8.10 -11.37
C GLY A 38 -5.36 7.31 -12.07
N CYS A 39 -5.64 6.95 -13.32
CA CYS A 39 -4.69 6.25 -14.17
C CYS A 39 -4.78 6.76 -15.61
N LYS A 40 -3.67 6.67 -16.34
CA LYS A 40 -3.60 6.88 -17.79
C LYS A 40 -2.83 5.73 -18.41
N MET A 41 -3.41 5.12 -19.45
CA MET A 41 -2.72 4.16 -20.29
C MET A 41 -2.42 4.82 -21.63
N SER A 42 -1.19 4.67 -22.10
CA SER A 42 -0.71 5.22 -23.37
C SER A 42 0.35 4.29 -23.96
N ASN A 43 0.74 4.53 -25.21
CA ASN A 43 1.81 3.75 -25.85
C ASN A 43 3.12 3.79 -25.05
N ASP A 44 3.42 4.94 -24.42
CA ASP A 44 4.66 5.17 -23.69
C ASP A 44 4.70 4.49 -22.31
N GLY A 45 3.54 4.13 -21.76
CA GLY A 45 3.48 3.59 -20.40
C GLY A 45 2.09 3.56 -19.78
N ILE A 46 2.03 2.89 -18.64
CA ILE A 46 0.90 2.89 -17.71
C ILE A 46 1.27 3.78 -16.52
N TYR A 47 0.44 4.79 -16.28
CA TYR A 47 0.62 5.78 -15.23
C TYR A 47 -0.50 5.62 -14.21
N ILE A 48 -0.13 5.44 -12.94
CA ILE A 48 -1.07 5.32 -11.82
C ILE A 48 -0.70 6.38 -10.80
N ALA A 49 -1.63 7.31 -10.54
CA ALA A 49 -1.48 8.37 -9.55
C ALA A 49 -2.04 7.89 -8.21
N LEU A 50 -1.20 7.96 -7.17
CA LEU A 50 -1.46 7.45 -5.83
C LEU A 50 -1.05 8.49 -4.80
N GLU A 51 -1.53 8.34 -3.57
CA GLU A 51 -1.01 9.05 -2.40
C GLU A 51 0.50 8.93 -2.28
N LEU A 52 1.14 10.03 -1.87
CA LEU A 52 2.57 10.03 -1.61
C LEU A 52 2.83 9.43 -0.23
N ALA A 53 3.47 8.27 -0.19
CA ALA A 53 3.96 7.70 1.06
C ALA A 53 5.34 8.25 1.44
N HIS A 54 5.60 8.36 2.74
CA HIS A 54 6.91 8.74 3.27
C HIS A 54 7.95 7.63 3.11
N CYS A 55 7.59 6.40 3.49
CA CYS A 55 8.47 5.24 3.39
C CYS A 55 7.67 3.93 3.46
N ASP A 56 8.29 2.83 3.02
CA ASP A 56 7.82 1.48 3.31
C ASP A 56 8.28 1.00 4.70
N LEU A 57 7.66 -0.07 5.21
CA LEU A 57 7.98 -0.59 6.54
C LEU A 57 9.39 -1.17 6.65
N TYR A 58 10.00 -1.62 5.54
CA TYR A 58 11.37 -2.12 5.56
C TYR A 58 12.35 -0.98 5.85
N LYS A 59 12.20 0.14 5.14
CA LYS A 59 12.99 1.35 5.38
C LYS A 59 12.76 1.90 6.77
N LEU A 60 11.50 1.98 7.22
CA LEU A 60 11.17 2.43 8.57
C LEU A 60 11.86 1.57 9.63
N TRP A 61 11.84 0.25 9.47
CA TRP A 61 12.51 -0.67 10.39
C TRP A 61 14.03 -0.43 10.46
N LEU A 62 14.69 -0.22 9.32
CA LEU A 62 16.12 0.11 9.28
C LEU A 62 16.42 1.41 10.04
N ASP A 63 15.61 2.45 9.82
CA ASP A 63 15.77 3.75 10.48
C ASP A 63 15.56 3.67 12.00
N MET A 64 14.65 2.80 12.45
CA MET A 64 14.40 2.55 13.89
C MET A 64 15.47 1.67 14.53
N ALA A 65 15.98 0.67 13.81
CA ALA A 65 17.01 -0.24 14.29
C ALA A 65 18.25 0.55 14.75
N ALA A 66 18.65 1.56 13.98
CA ALA A 66 19.79 2.44 14.24
C ALA A 66 19.66 3.31 15.51
N LYS A 67 18.44 3.54 16.02
CA LYS A 67 18.17 4.53 17.09
C LYS A 67 18.14 3.96 18.52
N GLY A 68 18.35 2.66 18.72
CA GLY A 68 18.60 2.05 20.05
C GLY A 68 17.44 2.00 21.07
N ASP A 69 16.29 2.62 20.82
CA ASP A 69 15.16 2.69 21.77
C ASP A 69 14.24 1.45 21.69
N PHE A 70 14.29 0.59 22.71
CA PHE A 70 13.52 -0.67 22.74
C PHE A 70 12.01 -0.46 22.90
N GLU A 71 11.58 0.47 23.75
CA GLU A 71 10.16 0.71 24.01
C GLU A 71 9.45 1.24 22.76
N LYS A 72 10.09 2.18 22.05
CA LYS A 72 9.59 2.65 20.76
C LYS A 72 9.51 1.54 19.73
N LYS A 73 10.53 0.68 19.65
CA LYS A 73 10.52 -0.47 18.72
C LYS A 73 9.35 -1.40 19.00
N LEU A 74 9.04 -1.67 20.27
CA LEU A 74 7.91 -2.51 20.65
C LEU A 74 6.58 -1.84 20.25
N TYR A 75 6.39 -0.58 20.60
CA TYR A 75 5.20 0.20 20.23
C TYR A 75 4.96 0.21 18.71
N PHE A 76 5.99 0.55 17.93
CA PHE A 76 5.89 0.56 16.46
C PHE A 76 5.61 -0.83 15.88
N SER A 77 6.22 -1.88 16.43
CA SER A 77 5.97 -3.26 15.98
C SER A 77 4.51 -3.66 16.22
N THR A 78 3.95 -3.33 17.39
CA THR A 78 2.53 -3.57 17.70
C THR A 78 1.61 -2.81 16.74
N MET A 79 1.92 -1.54 16.46
CA MET A 79 1.18 -0.73 15.49
C MET A 79 1.18 -1.35 14.08
N ILE A 80 2.36 -1.79 13.61
CA ILE A 80 2.48 -2.48 12.31
C ILE A 80 1.60 -3.73 12.26
N ILE A 81 1.64 -4.57 13.30
CA ILE A 81 0.83 -5.78 13.39
C ILE A 81 -0.66 -5.42 13.32
N MET A 82 -1.10 -4.42 14.08
CA MET A 82 -2.49 -3.96 14.05
C MET A 82 -2.93 -3.48 12.67
N TYR A 83 -2.10 -2.70 11.96
CA TYR A 83 -2.43 -2.24 10.62
C TYR A 83 -2.43 -3.38 9.60
N ALA A 84 -1.47 -4.31 9.68
CA ALA A 84 -1.47 -5.49 8.81
C ALA A 84 -2.72 -6.35 9.02
N LEU A 85 -3.15 -6.57 10.27
CA LEU A 85 -4.40 -7.27 10.57
C LEU A 85 -5.63 -6.53 10.04
N ARG A 86 -5.67 -5.20 10.18
CA ARG A 86 -6.74 -4.37 9.59
C ARG A 86 -6.79 -4.53 8.07
N THR A 87 -5.65 -4.56 7.39
CA THR A 87 -5.56 -4.84 5.95
C THR A 87 -6.12 -6.20 5.61
N LEU A 88 -5.74 -7.25 6.35
CA LEU A 88 -6.24 -8.60 6.12
C LEU A 88 -7.76 -8.71 6.29
N ILE A 89 -8.31 -8.15 7.37
CA ILE A 89 -9.76 -8.11 7.60
C ILE A 89 -10.49 -7.33 6.51
N PHE A 90 -9.90 -6.22 6.05
CA PHE A 90 -10.46 -5.42 4.96
C PHE A 90 -10.54 -6.21 3.66
N LEU A 91 -9.45 -6.89 3.29
CA LEU A 91 -9.37 -7.72 2.09
C LEU A 91 -10.32 -8.92 2.16
N GLU A 92 -10.42 -9.56 3.33
CA GLU A 92 -11.37 -10.66 3.59
C GLU A 92 -12.82 -10.24 3.32
N LYS A 93 -13.23 -9.07 3.82
CA LYS A 93 -14.60 -8.55 3.59
C LYS A 93 -14.92 -8.31 2.12
N LEU A 94 -13.91 -8.04 1.30
CA LEU A 94 -14.05 -7.87 -0.15
C LEU A 94 -13.89 -9.20 -0.91
N ASN A 95 -13.57 -10.30 -0.21
CA ASN A 95 -13.19 -11.58 -0.79
C ASN A 95 -12.02 -11.46 -1.78
N ILE A 96 -11.00 -10.69 -1.41
CA ILE A 96 -9.82 -10.40 -2.23
C ILE A 96 -8.58 -11.00 -1.59
N ILE A 97 -7.76 -11.66 -2.41
CA ILE A 97 -6.43 -12.13 -2.01
C ILE A 97 -5.41 -11.17 -2.63
N TYR A 98 -4.67 -10.42 -1.79
CA TYR A 98 -3.66 -9.48 -2.28
C TYR A 98 -2.44 -10.17 -2.90
N GLY A 99 -2.03 -11.32 -2.37
CA GLY A 99 -1.00 -12.19 -2.94
C GLY A 99 0.46 -11.78 -2.73
N ASP A 100 0.75 -10.53 -2.33
CA ASP A 100 2.12 -10.03 -2.15
C ASP A 100 2.28 -9.16 -0.89
N ILE A 101 1.74 -9.61 0.26
CA ILE A 101 1.90 -8.88 1.53
C ILE A 101 3.33 -9.07 2.04
N LYS A 102 4.11 -7.99 2.00
CA LYS A 102 5.50 -7.92 2.47
C LYS A 102 5.83 -6.50 2.94
N PRO A 103 6.89 -6.29 3.74
CA PRO A 103 7.23 -4.98 4.29
C PRO A 103 7.36 -3.85 3.25
N GLN A 104 7.83 -4.16 2.05
CA GLN A 104 8.00 -3.18 0.96
C GLN A 104 6.67 -2.70 0.34
N ASN A 105 5.59 -3.45 0.52
CA ASN A 105 4.25 -3.10 0.01
C ASN A 105 3.34 -2.51 1.11
N LEU A 106 3.85 -2.35 2.33
CA LEU A 106 3.18 -1.70 3.43
C LEU A 106 3.87 -0.36 3.65
N VAL A 107 3.11 0.73 3.57
CA VAL A 107 3.68 2.08 3.50
C VAL A 107 3.09 2.98 4.58
N VAL A 108 3.90 3.94 5.03
CA VAL A 108 3.49 4.99 5.96
C VAL A 108 3.19 6.24 5.16
N VAL A 109 1.92 6.66 5.15
CA VAL A 109 1.45 7.87 4.46
C VAL A 109 1.40 9.09 5.38
N GLN A 110 1.26 8.88 6.68
CA GLN A 110 1.28 9.95 7.68
C GLN A 110 2.10 9.51 8.88
N MET A 111 3.08 10.33 9.27
CA MET A 111 3.83 10.15 10.52
C MET A 111 2.96 10.67 11.67
N LEU A 112 2.87 9.89 12.75
CA LEU A 112 2.33 10.39 14.01
C LEU A 112 3.41 11.27 14.64
N ASP A 113 3.13 12.58 14.75
CA ASP A 113 3.98 13.55 15.47
C ASP A 113 4.09 13.21 16.96
#